data_AF-A0A7Y0QN84-F1
#
_entry.id   AF-A0A7Y0QN84-F1
#
_cell.length_a   1.000
_cell.length_b   1.000
_cell.length_c   1.000
_cell.angle_alpha   90.00
_cell.angle_beta   90.00
_cell.angle_gamma   90.00
#
_symmetry.space_group_name_H-M   'P 1'
#
loop_
_entity.id
_entity.type
_entity.pdbx_description
1 polymer ?
#
loop_
_entity_poly.entity_id
_entity_poly.type
_entity_poly.pdbx_seq_one_letter_code
_entity_poly.pdbx_strand_id
1 'polypeptide(L)'
;MATINITEAQFPQTIEENDIVFVDFWADWCGPCKQFAPVYDSVSEQHEDIVFAKVDTEAEQGLAAAAGITSIPTLMAFREKVLVFSQPGALNSGQFTELVDAVKGLDMKEVHAQVAAQQQQAQQADAE
;
A
#
# COMPACT_ATOMS: atom_id res chain seq x y z
N MET A 1 3.69 -11.37 -15.46
CA MET A 1 4.35 -10.12 -15.01
C MET A 1 3.33 -9.42 -14.15
N ALA A 2 3.37 -9.66 -12.84
CA ALA A 2 2.27 -9.29 -11.95
C ALA A 2 2.61 -8.14 -10.99
N THR A 3 3.90 -7.83 -10.80
CA THR A 3 4.35 -6.65 -10.05
C THR A 3 4.97 -5.59 -10.97
N ILE A 4 4.83 -4.33 -10.58
CA ILE A 4 5.43 -3.18 -11.27
C ILE A 4 6.28 -2.37 -10.31
N ASN A 5 7.48 -1.96 -10.76
CA ASN A 5 8.26 -0.97 -10.02
C ASN A 5 7.78 0.42 -10.43
N ILE A 6 7.49 1.27 -9.45
CA ILE A 6 7.02 2.63 -9.68
C ILE A 6 7.90 3.63 -8.97
N THR A 7 8.02 4.80 -9.57
CA THR A 7 8.77 5.96 -9.06
C THR A 7 7.85 6.93 -8.32
N GLU A 8 8.44 7.92 -7.64
CA GLU A 8 7.70 9.03 -7.01
C GLU A 8 6.73 9.71 -7.99
N ALA A 9 7.14 9.90 -9.25
CA ALA A 9 6.29 10.53 -10.26
C ALA A 9 5.08 9.68 -10.66
N GLN A 10 5.18 8.36 -10.58
CA GLN A 10 4.13 7.43 -10.98
C GLN A 10 3.19 7.06 -9.83
N PHE A 11 3.63 7.24 -8.58
CA PHE A 11 2.88 6.82 -7.40
C PHE A 11 1.48 7.43 -7.30
N PRO A 12 1.28 8.75 -7.44
CA PRO A 12 -0.06 9.35 -7.37
C PRO A 12 -0.98 8.82 -8.46
N GLN A 13 -0.49 8.78 -9.71
CA GLN A 13 -1.25 8.28 -10.85
C GLN A 13 -1.63 6.81 -10.68
N THR A 14 -0.72 5.98 -10.18
CA THR A 14 -0.98 4.54 -9.93
C THR A 14 -2.14 4.37 -8.95
N ILE A 15 -2.21 5.17 -7.89
CA ILE A 15 -3.30 5.13 -6.91
C ILE A 15 -4.59 5.71 -7.50
N GLU A 16 -4.50 6.75 -8.32
CA GLU A 16 -5.68 7.42 -8.88
C GLU A 16 -6.40 6.64 -9.97
N GLU A 17 -5.66 5.86 -10.76
CA GLU A 17 -6.17 5.11 -11.91
C GLU A 17 -6.64 3.70 -11.57
N ASN A 18 -6.39 3.22 -10.35
CA ASN A 18 -6.67 1.85 -9.95
C ASN A 18 -7.49 1.78 -8.65
N ASP A 19 -8.49 0.91 -8.62
CA ASP A 19 -9.37 0.78 -7.46
C ASP A 19 -8.69 0.12 -6.26
N ILE A 20 -7.77 -0.83 -6.50
CA ILE A 20 -6.95 -1.45 -5.45
C ILE A 20 -5.49 -1.40 -5.86
N VAL A 21 -4.65 -0.88 -4.96
CA VAL A 21 -3.19 -0.88 -5.12
C VAL A 21 -2.53 -1.36 -3.84
N PHE A 22 -1.72 -2.41 -3.95
CA PHE A 22 -0.76 -2.75 -2.91
C PHE A 22 0.60 -2.17 -3.27
N VAL A 23 1.33 -1.68 -2.26
CA VAL A 23 2.68 -1.13 -2.44
C VAL A 23 3.62 -1.76 -1.43
N ASP A 24 4.64 -2.47 -1.92
CA ASP A 24 5.77 -2.96 -1.13
C ASP A 24 6.93 -1.96 -1.18
N PHE A 25 7.23 -1.32 -0.05
CA PHE A 25 8.39 -0.46 0.12
C PHE A 25 9.58 -1.30 0.58
N TRP A 26 10.60 -1.40 -0.27
CA TRP A 26 11.70 -2.36 -0.12
C TRP A 26 13.07 -1.73 -0.38
N ALA A 27 14.13 -2.51 -0.15
CA ALA A 27 15.50 -2.19 -0.57
C ALA A 27 16.33 -3.47 -0.77
N ASP A 28 17.36 -3.41 -1.62
CA ASP A 28 18.20 -4.57 -1.95
C ASP A 28 19.02 -5.14 -0.79
N TRP A 29 19.35 -4.32 0.22
CA TRP A 29 20.10 -4.75 1.39
C TRP A 29 19.20 -5.39 2.47
N CYS A 30 17.89 -5.26 2.34
CA CYS A 30 16.92 -5.71 3.33
C CYS A 30 16.64 -7.21 3.21
N GLY A 31 17.17 -7.98 4.18
CA GLY A 31 16.95 -9.43 4.28
C GLY A 31 15.47 -9.83 4.31
N PRO A 32 14.64 -9.24 5.20
CA PRO A 32 13.21 -9.52 5.24
C PRO A 32 12.46 -9.17 3.93
N CYS A 33 12.87 -8.12 3.22
CA CYS A 33 12.29 -7.74 1.93
C CYS A 33 12.51 -8.84 0.90
N LYS A 34 13.71 -9.45 0.87
CA LYS A 34 14.01 -10.60 -0.01
C LYS A 34 13.18 -11.84 0.32
N GLN A 35 12.78 -12.01 1.58
CA GLN A 35 11.88 -13.09 1.99
C GLN A 35 10.43 -12.82 1.59
N PHE A 36 10.00 -11.56 1.64
CA PHE A 36 8.65 -11.15 1.27
C PHE A 36 8.42 -11.12 -0.25
N ALA A 37 9.43 -10.68 -1.02
CA ALA A 37 9.34 -10.56 -2.48
C ALA A 37 8.71 -11.77 -3.21
N PRO A 38 9.13 -13.03 -2.99
CA PRO A 38 8.50 -14.17 -3.66
C PRO A 38 7.04 -14.41 -3.24
N VAL A 39 6.68 -14.06 -2.00
CA VAL A 39 5.30 -14.13 -1.53
C VAL A 39 4.46 -13.06 -2.23
N TYR A 40 4.98 -11.84 -2.30
CA TYR A 40 4.33 -10.71 -2.95
C TYR A 40 4.08 -10.99 -4.43
N ASP A 41 5.12 -11.46 -5.14
CA ASP A 41 5.03 -11.83 -6.55
C ASP A 41 4.01 -12.99 -6.76
N SER A 42 4.06 -14.05 -5.94
CA SER A 42 3.16 -15.20 -6.09
C SER A 42 1.68 -14.87 -5.84
N VAL A 43 1.38 -13.97 -4.91
CA VAL A 43 0.00 -13.52 -4.69
C VAL A 43 -0.43 -12.58 -5.81
N SER A 44 0.45 -11.71 -6.28
CA SER A 44 0.11 -10.79 -7.38
C SER A 44 -0.33 -11.52 -8.66
N GLU A 45 0.28 -12.66 -8.96
CA GLU A 45 -0.08 -13.47 -10.15
C GLU A 45 -1.51 -14.06 -10.09
N GLN A 46 -2.15 -14.06 -8.92
CA GLN A 46 -3.49 -14.61 -8.72
C GLN A 46 -4.59 -13.54 -8.84
N HIS A 47 -4.21 -12.27 -9.00
CA HIS A 47 -5.13 -11.14 -8.95
C HIS A 47 -4.89 -10.18 -10.13
N GLU A 48 -5.63 -10.36 -11.22
CA GLU A 48 -5.59 -9.46 -12.39
C GLU A 48 -6.33 -8.13 -12.14
N ASP A 49 -7.16 -8.06 -11.10
CA ASP A 49 -7.98 -6.91 -10.74
C ASP A 49 -7.28 -5.93 -9.76
N ILE A 50 -6.02 -6.20 -9.40
CA ILE A 50 -5.28 -5.47 -8.38
C ILE A 50 -3.90 -5.10 -8.92
N VAL A 51 -3.47 -3.87 -8.67
CA VAL A 51 -2.09 -3.46 -8.96
C VAL A 51 -1.20 -3.75 -7.76
N PHE A 52 -0.12 -4.49 -8.02
CA PHE A 52 0.93 -4.75 -7.04
C PHE A 52 2.17 -3.94 -7.41
N ALA A 53 2.32 -2.79 -6.78
CA ALA A 53 3.44 -1.90 -6.97
C ALA A 53 4.57 -2.19 -5.99
N LYS A 54 5.78 -1.82 -6.38
CA LYS A 54 7.00 -1.90 -5.58
C LYS A 54 7.74 -0.57 -5.65
N VAL A 55 8.22 -0.09 -4.51
CA VAL A 55 8.98 1.16 -4.40
C VAL A 55 10.30 0.84 -3.72
N ASP A 56 11.40 1.11 -4.43
CA ASP A 56 12.74 1.05 -3.84
C ASP A 56 12.99 2.32 -3.03
N THR A 57 13.09 2.16 -1.71
CA THR A 57 13.28 3.26 -0.76
C THR A 57 14.64 3.95 -0.87
N GLU A 58 15.65 3.28 -1.45
CA GLU A 58 16.97 3.89 -1.70
C GLU A 58 16.94 4.82 -2.93
N ALA A 59 16.17 4.43 -3.95
CA ALA A 59 15.99 5.21 -5.17
C ALA A 59 14.98 6.36 -4.98
N GLU A 60 13.89 6.12 -4.26
CA GLU A 60 12.75 7.02 -4.12
C GLU A 60 12.65 7.57 -2.69
N GLN A 61 13.73 8.19 -2.20
CA GLN A 61 13.83 8.67 -0.81
C GLN A 61 12.79 9.74 -0.45
N GLY A 62 12.44 10.61 -1.42
CA GLY A 62 11.41 11.64 -1.25
C GLY A 62 10.04 11.01 -0.99
N LEU A 63 9.64 10.09 -1.87
CA LEU A 63 8.43 9.27 -1.69
C LEU A 63 8.45 8.49 -0.37
N ALA A 64 9.55 7.81 -0.03
CA ALA A 64 9.65 7.04 1.21
C ALA A 64 9.45 7.93 2.45
N ALA A 65 10.03 9.13 2.44
CA ALA A 65 9.83 10.11 3.51
C ALA A 65 8.39 10.63 3.56
N ALA A 66 7.80 10.98 2.41
CA ALA A 66 6.43 11.46 2.30
C ALA A 66 5.40 10.40 2.74
N ALA A 67 5.67 9.13 2.45
CA ALA A 67 4.86 7.99 2.88
C ALA A 67 5.13 7.57 4.34
N GLY A 68 6.06 8.23 5.05
CA GLY A 68 6.37 7.95 6.46
C GLY A 68 7.04 6.60 6.70
N ILE A 69 7.82 6.09 5.73
CA ILE A 69 8.48 4.79 5.83
C ILE A 69 9.66 4.86 6.82
N THR A 70 9.50 4.22 7.98
CA THR A 70 10.55 4.16 9.03
C THR A 70 11.23 2.80 9.13
N SER A 71 10.66 1.77 8.49
CA SER A 71 11.15 0.40 8.52
C SER A 71 10.73 -0.32 7.25
N ILE A 72 11.55 -1.25 6.78
CA ILE A 72 11.27 -2.04 5.57
C ILE A 72 11.37 -3.55 5.83
N PRO A 73 10.56 -4.38 5.14
CA PRO A 73 9.54 -3.96 4.18
C PRO A 73 8.37 -3.28 4.90
N THR A 74 7.73 -2.32 4.23
CA THR A 74 6.43 -1.78 4.66
C THR A 74 5.44 -2.02 3.55
N LEU A 75 4.30 -2.60 3.91
CA LEU A 75 3.22 -2.86 3.00
C LEU A 75 2.12 -1.83 3.22
N MET A 76 1.76 -1.14 2.14
CA MET A 76 0.58 -0.27 2.08
C MET A 76 -0.47 -0.89 1.17
N ALA A 77 -1.74 -0.69 1.51
CA ALA A 77 -2.86 -1.01 0.64
C ALA A 77 -3.78 0.21 0.51
N PHE A 78 -4.09 0.54 -0.74
CA PHE A 78 -5.02 1.59 -1.12
C PHE A 78 -6.26 0.95 -1.73
N ARG A 79 -7.41 1.48 -1.35
CA ARG A 79 -8.71 1.12 -1.93
C ARG A 79 -9.46 2.41 -2.25
N GLU A 80 -9.81 2.60 -3.52
CA GLU A 80 -10.48 3.81 -4.04
C GLU A 80 -9.78 5.09 -3.57
N LYS A 81 -8.45 5.13 -3.69
CA LYS A 81 -7.55 6.25 -3.30
C LYS A 81 -7.42 6.47 -1.78
N VAL A 82 -8.07 5.66 -0.96
CA VAL A 82 -7.96 5.71 0.50
C VAL A 82 -6.89 4.71 0.95
N LEU A 83 -5.94 5.16 1.77
CA LEU A 83 -5.02 4.28 2.47
C LEU A 83 -5.78 3.51 3.55
N VAL A 84 -5.98 2.21 3.34
CA VAL A 84 -6.75 1.33 4.25
C VAL A 84 -5.88 0.40 5.07
N PHE A 85 -4.62 0.22 4.68
CA PHE A 85 -3.63 -0.56 5.41
C PHE A 85 -2.24 0.05 5.25
N SER A 86 -1.47 0.11 6.33
CA SER A 86 -0.07 0.52 6.31
C SER A 86 0.64 -0.10 7.51
N GLN A 87 1.40 -1.17 7.31
CA GLN A 87 2.15 -1.81 8.37
C GLN A 87 3.54 -2.25 7.92
N PRO A 88 4.56 -2.08 8.79
CA PRO A 88 5.87 -2.66 8.55
C PRO A 88 5.89 -4.15 8.84
N GLY A 89 6.72 -4.87 8.10
CA GLY A 89 6.98 -6.29 8.28
C GLY A 89 6.66 -7.14 7.05
N ALA A 90 7.38 -8.24 6.92
CA ALA A 90 7.12 -9.25 5.90
C ALA A 90 5.93 -10.11 6.31
N LEU A 91 5.00 -10.36 5.39
CA LEU A 91 3.91 -11.31 5.57
C LEU A 91 4.24 -12.65 4.92
N ASN A 92 3.77 -13.74 5.51
CA ASN A 92 3.75 -15.02 4.81
C ASN A 92 2.58 -15.07 3.81
N SER A 93 2.56 -16.08 2.93
CA SER A 93 1.55 -16.18 1.88
C SER A 93 0.11 -16.22 2.40
N GLY A 94 -0.18 -16.95 3.48
CA GLY A 94 -1.53 -17.00 4.04
C GLY A 94 -1.97 -15.64 4.57
N GLN A 95 -1.09 -14.98 5.34
CA GLN A 95 -1.36 -13.64 5.86
C GLN A 95 -1.58 -12.60 4.76
N PHE A 96 -0.78 -12.67 3.69
CA PHE A 96 -0.91 -11.71 2.59
C PHE A 96 -2.18 -11.96 1.79
N THR A 97 -2.55 -13.21 1.51
CA THR A 97 -3.81 -13.55 0.86
C THR A 97 -5.02 -13.11 1.69
N GLU A 98 -5.01 -13.37 3.00
CA GLU A 98 -6.08 -12.90 3.90
C GLU A 98 -6.22 -11.37 3.89
N LEU A 99 -5.10 -10.65 3.86
CA LEU A 99 -5.10 -9.20 3.76
C LEU A 99 -5.69 -8.74 2.42
N VAL A 100 -5.32 -9.37 1.30
CA VAL A 100 -5.89 -9.06 -0.02
C VAL A 100 -7.40 -9.25 0.00
N ASP A 101 -7.89 -10.39 0.50
CA ASP A 101 -9.32 -10.66 0.60
C ASP A 101 -10.04 -9.64 1.50
N ALA A 102 -9.43 -9.26 2.63
CA ALA A 102 -9.97 -8.24 3.52
C ALA A 102 -10.09 -6.88 2.83
N VAL A 103 -9.05 -6.42 2.11
CA VAL A 103 -9.08 -5.15 1.37
C VAL A 103 -10.12 -5.18 0.25
N LYS A 104 -10.25 -6.30 -0.47
CA LYS A 104 -11.31 -6.48 -1.49
C LYS A 104 -12.71 -6.44 -0.89
N GLY A 105 -12.87 -6.96 0.32
CA GLY A 105 -14.15 -7.06 1.02
C GLY A 105 -14.56 -5.82 1.81
N LEU A 106 -13.75 -4.76 1.85
CA LEU A 106 -14.09 -3.52 2.56
C LEU A 106 -15.37 -2.89 2.01
N ASP A 107 -16.30 -2.51 2.89
CA ASP A 107 -17.44 -1.67 2.52
C ASP A 107 -16.97 -0.22 2.36
N MET A 108 -16.68 0.16 1.12
CA MET A 108 -16.17 1.49 0.82
C MET A 108 -17.17 2.62 1.09
N LYS A 109 -18.48 2.32 1.19
CA LYS A 109 -19.45 3.34 1.63
C LYS A 109 -19.22 3.69 3.10
N GLU A 110 -18.95 2.69 3.92
CA GLU A 110 -18.64 2.90 5.32
C GLU A 110 -17.27 3.57 5.49
N VAL A 111 -16.24 3.08 4.79
CA VAL A 111 -14.89 3.67 4.82
C VAL A 111 -14.94 5.15 4.43
N HIS A 112 -15.59 5.51 3.32
CA HIS A 112 -15.72 6.91 2.90
C HIS A 112 -16.51 7.76 3.90
N ALA A 113 -17.56 7.22 4.51
CA ALA A 113 -18.31 7.92 5.55
C ALA A 113 -17.42 8.20 6.78
N GLN A 114 -16.60 7.24 7.19
CA GLN A 114 -15.67 7.41 8.31
C GLN A 114 -14.55 8.41 7.98
N VAL A 115 -13.96 8.34 6.78
CA VAL A 115 -12.93 9.30 6.35
C VAL A 115 -13.48 10.72 6.30
N ALA A 116 -14.68 10.91 5.74
CA ALA A 116 -15.33 12.21 5.71
C ALA A 116 -15.62 12.76 7.12
N ALA A 117 -16.05 11.89 8.05
CA ALA A 117 -16.27 12.27 9.45
C ALA A 117 -14.96 12.66 10.17
N GLN A 118 -13.88 11.91 9.97
CA GLN A 118 -12.56 12.22 10.55
C GLN A 118 -11.99 13.54 10.02
N GLN A 119 -12.12 13.80 8.71
CA GLN A 119 -11.68 15.06 8.11
C GLN A 119 -12.44 16.26 8.68
N GLN A 120 -13.75 16.13 8.89
CA GLN A 120 -14.57 17.17 9.50
C GLN A 120 -14.18 17.43 10.97
N GLN A 121 -13.83 16.38 11.72
CA GLN A 121 -13.37 16.52 13.11
C GLN A 121 -11.99 17.18 13.19
N ALA A 122 -11.05 16.80 12.32
CA ALA A 122 -9.73 17.43 12.26
C ALA A 122 -9.81 18.92 11.90
N GLN A 123 -10.64 19.27 10.90
CA GLN A 123 -10.85 20.66 10.50
C GLN A 123 -11.53 21.52 11.58
N GLN A 124 -12.34 20.92 12.46
CA GLN A 124 -12.93 21.61 13.61
C GLN A 124 -11.94 21.81 14.75
N ALA A 125 -10.97 20.90 14.93
CA ALA A 125 -9.95 21.00 15.97
C ALA A 125 -8.85 22.03 15.66
N ASP A 126 -8.54 22.28 14.38
CA ASP A 126 -7.55 23.28 13.96
C ASP A 126 -8.12 24.72 13.90
N ALA A 127 -9.44 24.89 14.02
CA ALA A 127 -10.12 26.18 13.95
C ALA A 127 -10.35 26.85 15.32
N GLU A 128 -9.94 26.21 16.42
CA GLU A 128 -10.07 26.68 17.81
C GLU A 128 -8.69 26.98 18.43
#